data_AF-E3EAI4-F1
#
_entry.id   AF-E3EAI4-F1
#
_cell.length_a   1.000
_cell.length_b   1.000
_cell.length_c   1.000
_cell.angle_alpha   90.00
_cell.angle_beta   90.00
_cell.angle_gamma   90.00
#
_symmetry.space_group_name_H-M   'P 1'
#
loop_
_entity.id
_entity.type
_entity.pdbx_description
1 polymer ?
#
loop_
_entity_poly.entity_id
_entity_poly.type
_entity_poly.pdbx_seq_one_letter_code
_entity_poly.pdbx_strand_id
1 'polypeptide(L)'
;MPKKHESDNYKMSRRLSLTAILLTLTFVALTGCGQDNNAEPSDAGSSTSMIENSAGGNQNGSAQSDKAVKESKSAENSGTDAQKSAPSAPATSSDTSSPAAPNASQNPFEVAGIQDPKAFLDTFKALQKAVADNDKEKVANYILYPLRVNDSEKSLTIPNKKDFLAKYDQIFTDAIREALVNQKTDDLFVNYQGVMVGSGELWLRRATDNPKQFGVFSINLETVAN
;
A
#
# COMPACT_ATOMS: atom_id res chain seq x y z
N MET A 1 -12.32 -44.32 34.99
CA MET A 1 -12.28 -44.89 33.62
C MET A 1 -12.19 -43.75 32.61
N PRO A 2 -11.02 -43.46 32.02
CA PRO A 2 -10.95 -42.53 30.89
C PRO A 2 -11.02 -43.31 29.57
N LYS A 3 -12.02 -43.03 28.73
CA LYS A 3 -12.03 -43.49 27.34
C LYS A 3 -11.08 -42.60 26.53
N LYS A 4 -9.95 -43.15 26.14
CA LYS A 4 -9.14 -42.62 25.04
C LYS A 4 -9.98 -42.70 23.76
N HIS A 5 -10.17 -41.57 23.09
CA HIS A 5 -10.47 -41.56 21.68
C HIS A 5 -9.21 -41.08 20.96
N GLU A 6 -8.41 -42.07 20.59
CA GLU A 6 -7.43 -41.99 19.52
C GLU A 6 -8.23 -41.93 18.22
N SER A 7 -7.99 -40.92 17.39
CA SER A 7 -8.48 -40.89 16.01
C SER A 7 -7.30 -40.61 15.10
N ASP A 8 -6.93 -41.67 14.40
CA ASP A 8 -5.85 -41.80 13.47
C ASP A 8 -5.95 -40.85 12.27
N ASN A 9 -4.81 -40.26 11.96
CA ASN A 9 -4.21 -40.13 10.63
C ASN A 9 -5.15 -40.20 9.41
N TYR A 10 -5.34 -39.05 8.75
CA TYR A 10 -5.42 -39.02 7.28
C TYR A 10 -4.40 -38.03 6.70
N LYS A 11 -3.15 -38.49 6.64
CA LYS A 11 -2.05 -37.85 5.91
C LYS A 11 -2.33 -37.97 4.42
N MET A 12 -3.11 -37.04 3.87
CA MET A 12 -3.38 -36.98 2.44
C MET A 12 -2.15 -36.48 1.70
N SER A 13 -1.30 -37.44 1.34
CA SER A 13 -0.13 -37.27 0.47
C SER A 13 -0.60 -36.81 -0.91
N ARG A 14 -0.55 -35.49 -1.18
CA ARG A 14 -0.69 -34.95 -2.53
C ARG A 14 0.54 -35.41 -3.33
N ARG A 15 0.32 -36.33 -4.26
CA ARG A 15 1.36 -36.87 -5.14
C ARG A 15 1.87 -35.76 -6.04
N LEU A 16 3.15 -35.44 -5.86
CA LEU A 16 3.98 -34.61 -6.72
C LEU A 16 4.06 -35.29 -8.09
N SER A 17 3.32 -34.80 -9.09
CA SER A 17 3.50 -35.23 -10.47
C SER A 17 4.60 -34.37 -11.10
N LEU A 18 5.84 -34.86 -11.05
CA LEU A 18 6.94 -34.34 -11.86
C LEU A 18 6.68 -34.72 -13.33
N THR A 19 6.15 -33.79 -14.11
CA THR A 19 6.38 -33.78 -15.56
C THR A 19 7.46 -32.75 -15.85
N ALA A 20 8.70 -33.21 -15.86
CA ALA A 20 9.84 -32.46 -16.38
C ALA A 20 9.67 -32.33 -17.90
N ILE A 21 9.23 -31.14 -18.37
CA ILE A 21 9.29 -30.79 -19.78
C ILE A 21 10.71 -30.26 -20.02
N LEU A 22 11.57 -31.15 -20.51
CA LEU A 22 12.92 -30.82 -20.95
C LEU A 22 12.83 -30.07 -22.28
N LEU A 23 12.73 -28.74 -22.21
CA LEU A 23 12.74 -27.86 -23.38
C LEU A 23 14.21 -27.55 -23.71
N THR A 24 14.81 -28.39 -24.54
CA THR A 24 16.16 -28.16 -25.07
C THR A 24 16.12 -27.00 -26.07
N LEU A 25 16.43 -25.79 -25.61
CA LEU A 25 16.80 -24.69 -26.50
C LEU A 25 18.21 -24.93 -27.01
N THR A 26 18.31 -25.28 -28.29
CA THR A 26 19.55 -25.27 -29.06
C THR A 26 20.06 -23.83 -29.20
N PHE A 27 21.19 -23.55 -28.57
CA PHE A 27 22.01 -22.37 -28.84
C PHE A 27 22.60 -22.48 -30.25
N VAL A 28 22.16 -21.62 -31.18
CA VAL A 28 22.92 -21.33 -32.40
C VAL A 28 23.88 -20.18 -32.07
N ALA A 29 25.11 -20.53 -31.70
CA ALA A 29 26.21 -19.58 -31.66
C ALA A 29 26.74 -19.39 -33.08
N LEU A 30 26.42 -18.25 -33.71
CA LEU A 30 27.06 -17.82 -34.95
C LEU A 30 28.37 -17.11 -34.58
N THR A 31 29.44 -17.88 -34.43
CA THR A 31 30.80 -17.34 -34.37
C THR A 31 31.22 -16.92 -35.78
N GLY A 32 31.08 -15.63 -36.09
CA GLY A 32 31.74 -15.00 -37.23
C GLY A 32 33.13 -14.54 -36.83
N CYS A 33 34.17 -15.19 -37.36
CA CYS A 33 35.53 -14.66 -37.39
C CYS A 33 35.77 -13.99 -38.75
N GLY A 34 36.35 -12.80 -38.75
CA GLY A 34 36.76 -12.07 -39.96
C GLY A 34 37.55 -10.81 -39.64
N GLN A 35 38.86 -10.98 -39.39
CA GLN A 35 39.93 -10.00 -39.66
C GLN A 35 39.88 -9.64 -41.17
N ASP A 36 40.36 -8.54 -41.72
CA ASP A 36 41.41 -7.57 -41.42
C ASP A 36 41.27 -6.40 -42.44
N ASN A 37 41.79 -5.21 -42.11
CA ASN A 37 42.64 -4.36 -42.96
C ASN A 37 42.43 -2.84 -42.77
N ASN A 38 43.56 -2.20 -42.46
CA ASN A 38 43.79 -0.76 -42.41
C ASN A 38 43.53 -0.10 -43.77
N ALA A 39 42.80 1.03 -43.76
CA ALA A 39 42.93 2.09 -44.74
C ALA A 39 42.40 3.41 -44.14
N GLU A 40 43.32 4.29 -43.75
CA GLU A 40 43.15 5.75 -43.83
C GLU A 40 43.72 6.21 -45.19
N PRO A 41 43.54 7.47 -45.66
CA PRO A 41 42.61 8.53 -45.23
C PRO A 41 41.89 9.20 -46.44
N SER A 42 40.86 10.01 -46.21
CA SER A 42 40.67 11.29 -46.94
C SER A 42 39.59 12.18 -46.33
N ASP A 43 40.02 13.42 -46.18
CA ASP A 43 39.35 14.67 -45.82
C ASP A 43 38.05 14.96 -46.61
N ALA A 44 37.03 15.50 -45.91
CA ALA A 44 36.28 16.69 -46.32
C ALA A 44 35.04 16.93 -45.43
N GLY A 45 35.09 18.02 -44.65
CA GLY A 45 34.08 19.07 -44.77
C GLY A 45 32.76 18.99 -43.99
N SER A 46 32.69 19.87 -42.99
CA SER A 46 31.61 20.85 -42.78
C SER A 46 30.53 20.57 -41.72
N SER A 47 30.70 21.28 -40.61
CA SER A 47 29.74 22.19 -39.97
C SER A 47 28.47 21.60 -39.33
N THR A 48 28.46 21.55 -38.00
CA THR A 48 27.39 22.22 -37.24
C THR A 48 27.86 22.59 -35.84
N SER A 49 27.28 23.70 -35.37
CA SER A 49 27.79 24.60 -34.37
C SER A 49 27.03 24.51 -33.04
N MET A 50 27.71 24.93 -31.98
CA MET A 50 27.21 25.51 -30.72
C MET A 50 26.63 24.52 -29.69
N ILE A 51 27.24 24.41 -28.51
CA ILE A 51 27.06 25.33 -27.36
C ILE A 51 28.04 24.91 -26.24
N GLU A 52 28.99 25.77 -25.90
CA GLU A 52 29.77 25.65 -24.66
C GLU A 52 29.66 27.00 -23.94
N ASN A 53 29.13 26.99 -22.72
CA ASN A 53 29.34 28.10 -21.82
C ASN A 53 29.51 27.61 -20.37
N SER A 54 30.62 28.09 -19.81
CA SER A 54 30.84 28.46 -18.42
C SER A 54 31.47 27.43 -17.49
N ALA A 55 32.80 27.43 -17.50
CA ALA A 55 33.59 27.38 -16.29
C ALA A 55 33.59 28.78 -15.62
N GLY A 56 33.53 28.82 -14.29
CA GLY A 56 33.66 30.05 -13.52
C GLY A 56 33.49 29.80 -12.03
N GLY A 57 34.58 29.43 -11.36
CA GLY A 57 34.62 29.42 -9.91
C GLY A 57 34.54 30.85 -9.36
N ASN A 58 33.97 31.00 -8.16
CA ASN A 58 34.37 32.07 -7.27
C ASN A 58 34.10 31.70 -5.82
N GLN A 59 35.15 31.72 -5.01
CA GLN A 59 35.09 31.75 -3.57
C GLN A 59 35.18 33.21 -3.11
N ASN A 60 34.26 33.63 -2.25
CA ASN A 60 34.41 34.70 -1.25
C ASN A 60 33.08 34.69 -0.46
N GLY A 61 32.99 34.72 0.86
CA GLY A 61 33.89 35.25 1.88
C GLY A 61 33.03 36.10 2.83
N SER A 62 33.26 35.94 4.14
CA SER A 62 32.90 36.90 5.21
C SER A 62 31.41 37.05 5.55
N ALA A 63 30.98 37.43 6.73
CA ALA A 63 31.50 37.48 8.10
C ALA A 63 30.34 38.03 8.95
N GLN A 64 30.42 37.80 10.26
CA GLN A 64 29.81 38.62 11.31
C GLN A 64 28.29 38.56 11.54
N SER A 65 27.97 37.63 12.43
CA SER A 65 26.99 37.74 13.50
C SER A 65 27.33 38.83 14.54
N ASP A 66 26.36 39.68 14.82
CA ASP A 66 26.16 40.58 15.98
C ASP A 66 24.65 40.90 15.95
N LYS A 67 23.83 41.01 17.00
CA LYS A 67 23.97 40.97 18.46
C LYS A 67 22.54 41.09 19.05
N ALA A 68 22.36 40.58 20.27
CA ALA A 68 21.39 40.99 21.31
C ALA A 68 19.87 40.80 21.06
N VAL A 69 19.19 39.87 21.74
CA VAL A 69 18.71 39.93 23.15
C VAL A 69 17.61 40.97 23.37
N LYS A 70 16.39 40.50 23.66
CA LYS A 70 15.65 40.98 24.83
C LYS A 70 14.64 39.96 25.35
N GLU A 71 14.95 39.51 26.55
CA GLU A 71 14.15 38.74 27.50
C GLU A 71 13.21 39.67 28.28
N SER A 72 12.04 39.14 28.71
CA SER A 72 11.33 39.40 29.99
C SER A 72 9.93 38.76 29.86
N LYS A 73 9.55 37.66 30.53
CA LYS A 73 9.46 37.31 31.96
C LYS A 73 8.05 37.55 32.56
N SER A 74 7.41 36.41 32.83
CA SER A 74 6.54 36.02 33.98
C SER A 74 5.37 36.90 34.44
N ALA A 75 4.21 36.24 34.63
CA ALA A 75 3.54 36.20 35.94
C ALA A 75 2.51 35.06 35.99
N GLU A 76 2.62 34.26 37.05
CA GLU A 76 1.70 33.26 37.56
C GLU A 76 0.89 33.90 38.70
N ASN A 77 -0.40 33.58 38.87
CA ASN A 77 -1.00 33.47 40.21
C ASN A 77 -2.32 32.68 40.20
N SER A 78 -2.54 32.03 41.33
CA SER A 78 -3.40 30.89 41.65
C SER A 78 -4.72 31.25 42.36
N GLY A 79 -5.60 30.23 42.48
CA GLY A 79 -6.61 30.07 43.54
C GLY A 79 -8.01 30.60 43.18
N THR A 80 -9.15 30.05 43.62
CA THR A 80 -9.50 28.92 44.51
C THR A 80 -11.01 28.69 44.36
N ASP A 81 -11.50 27.58 44.92
CA ASP A 81 -12.85 27.35 45.45
C ASP A 81 -13.93 26.62 44.62
N ALA A 82 -14.43 25.59 45.31
CA ALA A 82 -15.48 24.67 44.92
C ALA A 82 -16.86 25.28 45.13
N GLN A 83 -17.83 24.89 44.29
CA GLN A 83 -19.22 24.83 44.77
C GLN A 83 -20.01 23.69 44.12
N LYS A 84 -20.23 22.68 44.95
CA LYS A 84 -21.29 21.66 44.94
C LYS A 84 -22.66 22.28 44.69
N SER A 85 -23.42 21.74 43.73
CA SER A 85 -24.89 21.75 43.70
C SER A 85 -25.43 20.72 42.71
N ALA A 86 -25.89 19.59 43.24
CA ALA A 86 -27.05 18.82 42.76
C ALA A 86 -28.11 18.94 43.87
N PRO A 87 -29.44 18.77 43.65
CA PRO A 87 -30.06 17.86 42.67
C PRO A 87 -31.36 18.38 41.99
N SER A 88 -31.84 17.67 40.96
CA SER A 88 -33.22 17.13 40.85
C SER A 88 -33.47 16.50 39.48
N ALA A 89 -33.84 15.22 39.46
CA ALA A 89 -34.41 14.53 38.31
C ALA A 89 -35.88 15.01 38.06
N PRO A 90 -36.50 14.72 36.90
CA PRO A 90 -37.08 13.39 36.72
C PRO A 90 -37.03 12.81 35.28
N ALA A 91 -37.36 11.52 35.24
CA ALA A 91 -37.92 10.75 34.14
C ALA A 91 -36.98 10.25 33.02
N THR A 92 -36.53 9.01 33.23
CA THR A 92 -36.68 7.88 32.29
C THR A 92 -37.35 8.19 30.95
N SER A 93 -36.57 8.06 29.88
CA SER A 93 -37.03 7.44 28.63
C SER A 93 -35.97 6.44 28.20
N SER A 94 -36.26 5.18 28.50
CA SER A 94 -35.64 4.03 27.88
C SER A 94 -36.00 4.01 26.40
N ASP A 95 -35.17 4.61 25.55
CA ASP A 95 -35.13 4.24 24.13
C ASP A 95 -34.09 3.15 23.95
N THR A 96 -34.56 1.93 24.24
CA THR A 96 -34.05 0.70 23.65
C THR A 96 -34.22 0.79 22.14
N SER A 97 -33.24 1.36 21.44
CA SER A 97 -33.08 1.14 20.00
C SER A 97 -32.58 -0.29 19.80
N SER A 98 -33.53 -1.23 19.81
CA SER A 98 -33.39 -2.54 19.19
C SER A 98 -32.86 -2.35 17.76
N PRO A 99 -31.85 -3.12 17.30
CA PRO A 99 -31.26 -2.90 15.99
C PRO A 99 -32.30 -3.27 14.93
N ALA A 100 -32.81 -2.24 14.25
CA ALA A 100 -33.56 -2.43 13.02
C ALA A 100 -32.69 -3.22 12.03
N ALA A 101 -33.28 -4.24 11.41
CA ALA A 101 -32.69 -4.95 10.29
C ALA A 101 -32.18 -3.94 9.23
N PRO A 102 -31.05 -4.21 8.55
CA PRO A 102 -30.42 -3.25 7.67
C PRO A 102 -31.36 -2.87 6.52
N ASN A 103 -31.62 -1.58 6.36
CA ASN A 103 -32.26 -1.04 5.18
C ASN A 103 -31.38 -1.36 3.96
N ALA A 104 -31.78 -2.36 3.18
CA ALA A 104 -31.07 -2.85 2.00
C ALA A 104 -31.07 -1.88 0.80
N SER A 105 -31.27 -0.59 1.02
CA SER A 105 -31.32 0.46 0.00
C SER A 105 -30.28 1.57 0.21
N GLN A 106 -29.39 1.42 1.18
CA GLN A 106 -28.31 2.38 1.44
C GLN A 106 -26.98 1.80 0.95
N ASN A 107 -26.21 2.63 0.25
CA ASN A 107 -24.89 2.26 -0.25
C ASN A 107 -23.96 1.98 0.94
N PRO A 108 -23.45 0.74 1.14
CA PRO A 108 -22.64 0.40 2.30
C PRO A 108 -21.26 1.06 2.30
N PHE A 109 -20.84 1.62 1.17
CA PHE A 109 -19.54 2.27 0.98
C PHE A 109 -19.61 3.80 0.98
N GLU A 110 -20.80 4.37 1.23
CA GLU A 110 -21.00 5.83 1.16
C GLU A 110 -20.13 6.60 2.15
N VAL A 111 -19.95 6.07 3.37
CA VAL A 111 -19.08 6.69 4.38
C VAL A 111 -17.61 6.77 3.93
N ALA A 112 -17.14 5.82 3.11
CA ALA A 112 -15.82 5.84 2.48
C ALA A 112 -15.76 6.75 1.25
N GLY A 113 -16.85 7.47 0.95
CA GLY A 113 -16.96 8.34 -0.21
C GLY A 113 -17.01 7.58 -1.53
N ILE A 114 -17.43 6.31 -1.55
CA ILE A 114 -17.58 5.50 -2.76
C ILE A 114 -19.06 5.53 -3.18
N GLN A 115 -19.38 6.13 -4.33
CA GLN A 115 -20.78 6.30 -4.78
C GLN A 115 -21.30 5.11 -5.62
N ASP A 116 -20.39 4.31 -6.19
CA ASP A 116 -20.73 3.15 -7.02
C ASP A 116 -20.26 1.85 -6.34
N PRO A 117 -21.13 1.22 -5.52
CA PRO A 117 -20.83 -0.04 -4.86
C PRO A 117 -20.43 -1.15 -5.82
N LYS A 118 -21.09 -1.19 -6.98
CA LYS A 118 -20.90 -2.26 -7.96
C LYS A 118 -19.53 -2.15 -8.59
N ALA A 119 -19.13 -0.96 -9.05
CA ALA A 119 -17.81 -0.74 -9.62
C ALA A 119 -16.69 -1.00 -8.60
N PHE A 120 -16.90 -0.63 -7.33
CA PHE A 120 -15.96 -0.95 -6.26
C PHE A 120 -15.82 -2.46 -6.05
N LEU A 121 -16.93 -3.19 -5.90
CA LEU A 121 -16.92 -4.64 -5.69
C LEU A 121 -16.35 -5.40 -6.89
N ASP A 122 -16.62 -4.94 -8.12
CA ASP A 122 -16.04 -5.52 -9.33
C ASP A 122 -14.50 -5.31 -9.34
N THR A 123 -14.02 -4.12 -8.93
CA THR A 123 -12.58 -3.84 -8.77
C THR A 123 -11.95 -4.70 -7.68
N PHE A 124 -12.62 -4.83 -6.53
CA PHE A 124 -12.16 -5.64 -5.40
C PHE A 124 -11.97 -7.11 -5.81
N LYS A 125 -12.96 -7.70 -6.48
CA LYS A 125 -12.90 -9.08 -6.99
C LYS A 125 -11.81 -9.27 -8.04
N ALA A 126 -11.61 -8.27 -8.91
CA ALA A 126 -10.53 -8.31 -9.90
C ALA A 126 -9.14 -8.29 -9.24
N LEU A 127 -8.97 -7.47 -8.18
CA LEU A 127 -7.77 -7.47 -7.35
C LEU A 127 -7.56 -8.82 -6.64
N GLN A 128 -8.60 -9.39 -6.00
CA GLN A 128 -8.52 -10.71 -5.37
C GLN A 128 -8.03 -11.77 -6.37
N LYS A 129 -8.60 -11.78 -7.58
CA LYS A 129 -8.19 -12.69 -8.64
C LYS A 129 -6.73 -12.48 -9.05
N ALA A 130 -6.31 -11.23 -9.27
CA ALA A 130 -4.93 -10.94 -9.65
C ALA A 130 -3.92 -11.42 -8.59
N VAL A 131 -4.25 -11.29 -7.30
CA VAL A 131 -3.41 -11.77 -6.20
C VAL A 131 -3.42 -13.29 -6.12
N ALA A 132 -4.58 -13.95 -6.26
CA ALA A 132 -4.69 -15.41 -6.28
C ALA A 132 -3.91 -16.05 -7.44
N ASP A 133 -3.88 -15.39 -8.60
CA ASP A 133 -3.12 -15.81 -9.78
C ASP A 133 -1.61 -15.44 -9.68
N ASN A 134 -1.18 -14.75 -8.61
CA ASN A 134 0.16 -14.17 -8.45
C ASN A 134 0.60 -13.27 -9.62
N ASP A 135 -0.34 -12.58 -10.25
CA ASP A 135 -0.11 -11.68 -11.39
C ASP A 135 0.28 -10.28 -10.89
N LYS A 136 1.57 -10.13 -10.57
CA LYS A 136 2.14 -8.91 -9.98
C LYS A 136 1.86 -7.65 -10.80
N GLU A 137 1.89 -7.79 -12.13
CA GLU A 137 1.64 -6.69 -13.07
C GLU A 137 0.19 -6.21 -13.03
N LYS A 138 -0.76 -7.14 -12.95
CA LYS A 138 -2.17 -6.79 -12.73
C LYS A 138 -2.42 -6.20 -11.37
N VAL A 139 -1.83 -6.76 -10.31
CA VAL A 139 -1.98 -6.22 -8.94
C VAL A 139 -1.51 -4.77 -8.88
N ALA A 140 -0.39 -4.45 -9.53
CA ALA A 140 0.14 -3.09 -9.58
C ALA A 140 -0.83 -2.05 -10.18
N ASN A 141 -1.79 -2.46 -11.01
CA ASN A 141 -2.79 -1.57 -11.59
C ASN A 141 -3.92 -1.22 -10.60
N TYR A 142 -4.03 -1.95 -9.49
CA TYR A 142 -4.99 -1.73 -8.41
C TYR A 142 -4.38 -1.04 -7.19
N ILE A 143 -3.16 -0.52 -7.32
CA ILE A 143 -2.47 0.24 -6.27
C ILE A 143 -2.64 1.72 -6.55
N LEU A 144 -3.05 2.47 -5.53
CA LEU A 144 -3.04 3.93 -5.55
C LEU A 144 -1.68 4.41 -5.06
N TYR A 145 -0.90 4.99 -5.98
CA TYR A 145 0.40 5.55 -5.66
C TYR A 145 0.30 7.02 -5.19
N PRO A 146 1.16 7.45 -4.25
CA PRO A 146 2.12 6.63 -3.50
C PRO A 146 1.44 5.67 -2.51
N LEU A 147 1.92 4.42 -2.46
CA LEU A 147 1.42 3.39 -1.55
C LEU A 147 2.17 3.46 -0.22
N ARG A 148 1.44 3.47 0.89
CA ARG A 148 2.02 3.36 2.24
C ARG A 148 2.13 1.90 2.65
N VAL A 149 3.31 1.46 3.10
CA VAL A 149 3.55 0.13 3.63
C VAL A 149 4.08 0.28 5.05
N ASN A 150 3.43 -0.34 6.02
CA ASN A 150 3.81 -0.26 7.42
C ASN A 150 4.28 -1.64 7.88
N ASP A 151 5.42 -1.67 8.57
CA ASP A 151 5.85 -2.81 9.37
C ASP A 151 5.83 -2.40 10.86
N SER A 152 6.28 -3.28 11.75
CA SER A 152 6.29 -3.05 13.20
C SER A 152 7.21 -1.90 13.64
N GLU A 153 8.21 -1.54 12.83
CA GLU A 153 9.24 -0.57 13.20
C GLU A 153 9.07 0.78 12.47
N LYS A 154 8.54 0.77 11.25
CA LYS A 154 8.55 1.94 10.35
C LYS A 154 7.46 1.91 9.29
N SER A 155 7.31 3.07 8.65
CA SER A 155 6.45 3.29 7.50
C SER A 155 7.30 3.60 6.27
N LEU A 156 7.10 2.83 5.20
CA LEU A 156 7.72 3.01 3.90
C LEU A 156 6.70 3.55 2.90
N THR A 157 7.13 4.49 2.07
CA THR A 157 6.35 4.98 0.94
C THR A 157 6.88 4.38 -0.36
N ILE A 158 6.01 3.74 -1.13
CA ILE A 158 6.29 3.22 -2.47
C ILE A 158 5.72 4.20 -3.50
N PRO A 159 6.56 4.99 -4.19
CA PRO A 159 6.09 6.15 -4.94
C PRO A 159 5.45 5.80 -6.29
N ASN A 160 5.74 4.64 -6.86
CA ASN A 160 5.30 4.30 -8.21
C ASN A 160 5.23 2.77 -8.44
N LYS A 161 4.66 2.40 -9.60
CA LYS A 161 4.51 1.02 -10.06
C LYS A 161 5.82 0.25 -10.16
N LYS A 162 6.89 0.86 -10.69
CA LYS A 162 8.20 0.21 -10.81
C LYS A 162 8.74 -0.23 -9.45
N ASP A 163 8.69 0.66 -8.47
CA ASP A 163 9.21 0.40 -7.14
C ASP A 163 8.34 -0.59 -6.35
N PHE A 164 7.04 -0.62 -6.63
CA PHE A 164 6.13 -1.64 -6.12
C PHE A 164 6.45 -3.02 -6.66
N LEU A 165 6.59 -3.16 -7.98
CA LEU A 165 6.93 -4.45 -8.61
C LEU A 165 8.26 -5.00 -8.08
N ALA A 166 9.26 -4.14 -7.92
CA ALA A 166 10.56 -4.53 -7.35
C ALA A 166 10.49 -5.03 -5.90
N LYS A 167 9.46 -4.61 -5.14
CA LYS A 167 9.24 -5.00 -3.74
C LYS A 167 8.02 -5.89 -3.55
N TYR A 168 7.39 -6.37 -4.62
CA TYR A 168 6.08 -7.02 -4.55
C TYR A 168 6.06 -8.19 -3.59
N ASP A 169 7.06 -9.08 -3.65
CA ASP A 169 7.11 -10.26 -2.79
C ASP A 169 7.38 -9.93 -1.31
N GLN A 170 7.94 -8.75 -1.02
CA GLN A 170 8.13 -8.25 0.35
C GLN A 170 6.86 -7.59 0.91
N ILE A 171 6.01 -7.05 0.02
CA ILE A 171 4.79 -6.32 0.38
C ILE A 171 3.58 -7.25 0.43
N PHE A 172 3.40 -8.11 -0.58
CA PHE A 172 2.38 -9.14 -0.59
C PHE A 172 2.98 -10.41 0.00
N THR A 173 3.10 -10.45 1.33
CA THR A 173 3.46 -11.69 2.05
C THR A 173 2.28 -12.67 2.01
N ASP A 174 2.50 -13.91 2.45
CA ASP A 174 1.42 -14.91 2.50
C ASP A 174 0.24 -14.43 3.34
N ALA A 175 0.49 -13.78 4.48
CA ALA A 175 -0.55 -13.19 5.32
C ALA A 175 -1.40 -12.13 4.58
N ILE A 176 -0.76 -11.22 3.83
CA ILE A 176 -1.47 -10.21 3.03
C ILE A 176 -2.32 -10.85 1.93
N ARG A 177 -1.76 -11.87 1.25
CA ARG A 177 -2.46 -12.61 0.19
C ARG A 177 -3.67 -13.34 0.76
N GLU A 178 -3.50 -14.05 1.86
CA GLU A 178 -4.58 -14.79 2.53
C GLU A 178 -5.67 -13.86 3.04
N ALA A 179 -5.32 -12.75 3.69
CA ALA A 179 -6.28 -11.76 4.16
C ALA A 179 -7.16 -11.25 3.01
N LEU A 180 -6.54 -10.92 1.87
CA LEU A 180 -7.27 -10.41 0.71
C LEU A 180 -8.07 -11.48 -0.03
N VAL A 181 -7.48 -12.64 -0.33
CA VAL A 181 -8.14 -13.69 -1.12
C VAL A 181 -9.32 -14.31 -0.37
N ASN A 182 -9.23 -14.41 0.96
CA ASN A 182 -10.28 -15.01 1.80
C ASN A 182 -11.34 -13.99 2.27
N GLN A 183 -11.10 -12.69 2.12
CA GLN A 183 -12.06 -11.66 2.52
C GLN A 183 -13.36 -11.78 1.71
N LYS A 184 -14.48 -11.96 2.42
CA LYS A 184 -15.82 -11.91 1.83
C LYS A 184 -16.26 -10.47 1.65
N THR A 185 -16.92 -10.19 0.54
CA THR A 185 -17.42 -8.84 0.22
C THR A 185 -18.52 -8.36 1.17
N ASP A 186 -19.28 -9.31 1.74
CA ASP A 186 -20.40 -9.02 2.63
C ASP A 186 -19.92 -8.68 4.06
N ASP A 187 -18.67 -9.04 4.38
CA ASP A 187 -18.03 -8.83 5.68
C ASP A 187 -16.99 -7.69 5.65
N LEU A 188 -17.02 -6.83 4.62
CA LEU A 188 -16.09 -5.72 4.50
C LEU A 188 -16.36 -4.67 5.57
N PHE A 189 -15.34 -4.34 6.35
CA PHE A 189 -15.39 -3.21 7.26
C PHE A 189 -15.16 -1.90 6.49
N VAL A 190 -16.03 -0.91 6.73
CA VAL A 190 -16.02 0.36 6.01
C VAL A 190 -16.09 1.51 7.00
N ASN A 191 -15.23 2.52 6.82
CA ASN A 191 -15.32 3.79 7.53
C ASN A 191 -14.90 4.96 6.61
N TYR A 192 -14.77 6.16 7.18
CA TYR A 192 -14.41 7.36 6.41
C TYR A 192 -13.00 7.33 5.78
N GLN A 193 -12.12 6.44 6.24
CA GLN A 193 -10.77 6.28 5.69
C GLN A 193 -10.76 5.37 4.45
N GLY A 194 -11.76 4.49 4.31
CA GLY A 194 -11.85 3.54 3.22
C GLY A 194 -12.49 2.22 3.64
N VAL A 195 -12.15 1.19 2.86
CA VAL A 195 -12.58 -0.19 3.05
C VAL A 195 -11.39 -1.00 3.54
N MET A 196 -11.55 -1.67 4.68
CA MET A 196 -10.52 -2.49 5.31
C MET A 196 -10.67 -3.95 4.89
N VAL A 197 -9.53 -4.61 4.73
CA VAL A 197 -9.43 -6.04 4.43
C VAL A 197 -8.71 -6.73 5.59
N GLY A 198 -9.23 -7.89 5.98
CA GLY A 198 -8.78 -8.65 7.13
C GLY A 198 -8.95 -7.87 8.44
N SER A 199 -7.96 -7.94 9.32
CA SER A 199 -7.86 -7.19 10.57
C SER A 199 -7.17 -5.82 10.39
N GLY A 200 -6.97 -5.38 9.15
CA GLY A 200 -6.29 -4.12 8.84
C GLY A 200 -5.10 -4.27 7.91
N GLU A 201 -4.84 -5.46 7.37
CA GLU A 201 -3.71 -5.77 6.50
C GLU A 201 -3.72 -4.92 5.23
N LEU A 202 -4.89 -4.62 4.65
CA LEU A 202 -5.00 -3.74 3.49
C LEU A 202 -6.14 -2.73 3.64
N TRP A 203 -5.93 -1.55 3.04
CA TRP A 203 -6.95 -0.50 2.96
C TRP A 203 -7.11 -0.02 1.52
N LEU A 204 -8.36 0.00 1.07
CA LEU A 204 -8.76 0.48 -0.24
C LEU A 204 -9.57 1.77 -0.11
N ARG A 205 -9.45 2.63 -1.11
CA ARG A 205 -10.29 3.83 -1.25
C ARG A 205 -10.47 4.18 -2.73
N ARG A 206 -11.28 5.20 -3.01
CA ARG A 206 -11.26 5.86 -4.32
C ARG A 206 -10.04 6.77 -4.48
N ALA A 207 -9.56 6.94 -5.70
CA ALA A 207 -8.51 7.92 -5.98
C ALA A 207 -9.04 9.35 -5.78
N THR A 208 -8.14 10.27 -5.41
CA THR A 208 -8.47 11.66 -5.12
C THR A 208 -8.73 12.45 -6.42
N ASP A 209 -7.94 12.17 -7.45
CA ASP A 209 -7.95 12.78 -8.77
C ASP A 209 -8.91 12.08 -9.75
N ASN A 210 -9.19 10.80 -9.54
CA ASN A 210 -10.17 10.03 -10.31
C ASN A 210 -11.13 9.26 -9.39
N PRO A 211 -12.32 9.81 -9.06
CA PRO A 211 -13.24 9.18 -8.12
C PRO A 211 -13.85 7.87 -8.63
N LYS A 212 -13.68 7.52 -9.91
CA LYS A 212 -14.10 6.23 -10.49
C LYS A 212 -13.03 5.15 -10.38
N GLN A 213 -11.80 5.51 -9.99
CA GLN A 213 -10.72 4.58 -9.76
C GLN A 213 -10.70 4.19 -8.28
N PHE A 214 -10.59 2.90 -8.00
CA PHE A 214 -10.43 2.37 -6.65
C PHE A 214 -9.12 1.59 -6.57
N GLY A 215 -8.51 1.57 -5.39
CA GLY A 215 -7.31 0.77 -5.19
C GLY A 215 -6.77 0.82 -3.78
N VAL A 216 -5.74 -0.01 -3.56
CA VAL A 216 -5.04 -0.14 -2.27
C VAL A 216 -4.13 1.08 -2.09
N PHE A 217 -4.26 1.77 -0.97
CA PHE A 217 -3.40 2.91 -0.62
C PHE A 217 -2.55 2.68 0.63
N SER A 218 -2.87 1.65 1.42
CA SER A 218 -2.07 1.24 2.57
C SER A 218 -2.04 -0.29 2.72
N ILE A 219 -0.88 -0.82 3.08
CA ILE A 219 -0.66 -2.21 3.48
C ILE A 219 0.07 -2.24 4.82
N ASN A 220 -0.35 -3.12 5.73
CA ASN A 220 0.24 -3.31 7.05
C ASN A 220 0.76 -4.75 7.13
N LEU A 221 2.08 -4.93 7.16
CA LEU A 221 2.75 -6.24 7.15
C LEU A 221 2.65 -6.96 8.49
N GLU A 222 2.35 -6.22 9.55
CA GLU A 222 2.26 -6.73 10.92
C GLU A 222 0.87 -6.49 11.49
N THR A 223 0.09 -7.56 11.54
CA THR A 223 -1.04 -7.71 12.44
C THR A 223 -0.69 -8.89 13.33
N VAL A 224 -0.36 -8.62 14.59
CA VAL A 224 -0.28 -9.70 15.58
C VAL A 224 -1.63 -10.40 15.60
N ALA A 225 -1.67 -11.63 15.09
CA ALA A 225 -2.77 -12.53 15.34
C ALA A 225 -2.81 -12.76 16.86
N ASN A 226 -3.69 -12.04 17.55
CA ASN A 226 -3.98 -12.26 18.96
C ASN A 226 -4.85 -13.51 19.13
#